data_AF-A0A835GJS0-F1
#
_entry.id   AF-A0A835GJS0-F1
#
_cell.length_a   1.000
_cell.length_b   1.000
_cell.length_c   1.000
_cell.angle_alpha   90.00
_cell.angle_beta   90.00
_cell.angle_gamma   90.00
#
_symmetry.space_group_name_H-M   'P 1'
#
loop_
_entity.id
_entity.type
_entity.pdbx_description
1 polymer ?
#
loop_
_entity_poly.entity_id
_entity_poly.type
_entity_poly.pdbx_seq_one_letter_code
_entity_poly.pdbx_strand_id
1 'polypeptide(L)'
;MEGGDSFLSCAVTLEWMTQGSITRKVNYKTASLRLIRNEFREMYMEISSEKHAAIRFALKGVNVFKKFMVEGKASIKFQEAGCTLFISNAPPTNLVGFLRTIFVKMTGDKDQGNNTTPAKQTMRSKLLSGKAQAFEEISPVTVADIHNAKKKIPKSTLTTPSPPAKKRKNDDSVKGPAPKKLYSPSPLTNTCSLNPEQQRVLEACLGGKNIFFTGSAGTGKSFLLKRIVAALPPDVTIATASTGVAACHVGGTTLHAFAGIGDGSGTLEHLCERAMKLPLVAQKWRKCKHLIIDEISMVDGGFFEKTFAANGNNSSWKTIV
;
A
#
# COMPACT_ATOMS: atom_id res chain seq x y z
N MET A 1 -7.19 12.17 -1.16
CA MET A 1 -6.18 12.78 -2.03
C MET A 1 -4.94 12.82 -1.17
N GLU A 2 -4.04 11.88 -1.34
CA GLU A 2 -2.64 12.12 -1.01
C GLU A 2 -1.92 11.55 -2.22
N GLY A 3 -1.61 12.44 -3.16
CA GLY A 3 -0.73 12.11 -4.26
C GLY A 3 0.52 11.49 -3.62
N GLY A 4 0.96 10.35 -4.14
CA GLY A 4 2.34 9.95 -3.91
C GLY A 4 3.16 11.07 -4.54
N ASP A 5 3.54 12.06 -3.74
CA ASP A 5 4.22 13.23 -4.23
C ASP A 5 5.46 12.69 -4.94
N SER A 6 5.44 12.78 -6.27
CA SER A 6 6.58 12.44 -7.13
C SER A 6 7.68 13.50 -6.98
N PHE A 7 7.54 14.32 -5.95
CA PHE A 7 8.25 15.53 -5.60
C PHE A 7 8.59 15.46 -4.11
N LEU A 8 9.84 15.71 -3.76
CA LEU A 8 10.29 15.78 -2.37
C LEU A 8 11.17 17.02 -2.21
N SER A 9 10.73 17.95 -1.36
CA SER A 9 11.57 19.08 -0.94
C SER A 9 12.42 18.68 0.27
N CYS A 10 13.73 18.80 0.14
CA CYS A 10 14.69 18.37 1.16
C CYS A 10 16.08 19.01 0.98
N ALA A 11 16.95 18.85 1.96
CA ALA A 11 18.37 19.12 1.80
C ALA A 11 19.04 17.91 1.15
N VAL A 12 19.94 18.17 0.19
CA VAL A 12 20.58 17.14 -0.64
C VAL A 12 22.08 17.34 -0.66
N THR A 13 22.83 16.27 -0.40
CA THR A 13 24.27 16.23 -0.64
C THR A 13 24.58 15.14 -1.66
N LEU A 14 25.32 15.50 -2.71
CA LEU A 14 25.79 14.58 -3.74
C LEU A 14 27.29 14.39 -3.59
N GLU A 15 27.73 13.14 -3.55
CA GLU A 15 29.14 12.77 -3.51
C GLU A 15 29.45 11.81 -4.65
N TRP A 16 30.35 12.21 -5.56
CA TRP A 16 30.90 11.33 -6.59
C TRP A 16 32.15 10.66 -6.03
N MET A 17 32.23 9.34 -6.20
CA MET A 17 33.30 8.51 -5.67
C MET A 17 33.94 7.71 -6.80
N THR A 18 35.27 7.79 -6.90
CA THR A 18 36.07 6.98 -7.81
C THR A 18 37.10 6.22 -6.99
N GLN A 19 37.13 4.89 -7.10
CA GLN A 19 38.10 4.02 -6.43
C GLN A 19 38.25 4.28 -4.92
N GLY A 20 37.14 4.51 -4.21
CA GLY A 20 37.16 4.69 -2.75
C GLY A 20 37.46 6.12 -2.27
N SER A 21 37.72 7.07 -3.17
CA SER A 21 37.96 8.49 -2.84
C SER A 21 36.84 9.39 -3.36
N ILE A 22 36.50 10.44 -2.60
CA ILE A 22 35.48 11.42 -2.99
C ILE A 22 36.12 12.40 -3.97
N THR A 23 35.67 12.40 -5.23
CA THR A 23 36.21 13.26 -6.30
C THR A 23 35.45 14.58 -6.40
N ARG A 24 34.15 14.58 -6.11
CA ARG A 24 33.31 15.79 -6.17
C ARG A 24 32.23 15.73 -5.10
N LYS A 25 31.95 16.87 -4.48
CA LYS A 25 30.86 17.03 -3.51
C LYS A 25 30.04 18.27 -3.83
N VAL A 26 28.71 18.14 -3.85
CA VAL A 26 27.77 19.24 -4.06
C VAL A 26 26.74 19.20 -2.94
N ASN A 27 26.41 20.36 -2.37
CA ASN A 27 25.46 20.48 -1.27
C ASN A 27 24.38 21.50 -1.61
N TYR A 28 23.13 21.06 -1.57
CA TYR A 28 21.94 21.89 -1.69
C TYR A 28 21.23 21.94 -0.33
N LYS A 29 21.17 23.13 0.26
CA LYS A 29 20.38 23.36 1.49
C LYS A 29 18.88 23.15 1.27
N THR A 30 18.41 23.48 0.07
CA THR A 30 17.04 23.29 -0.37
C THR A 30 17.06 22.81 -1.82
N ALA A 31 16.58 21.60 -2.05
CA ALA A 31 16.47 20.98 -3.36
C ALA A 31 15.13 20.25 -3.48
N SER A 32 14.63 20.24 -4.70
CA SER A 32 13.42 19.56 -5.11
C SER A 32 13.80 18.31 -5.90
N LEU A 33 13.50 17.15 -5.34
CA LEU A 33 13.71 15.85 -5.97
C LEU A 33 12.46 15.42 -6.72
N ARG A 34 12.61 15.05 -7.99
CA ARG A 34 11.50 14.59 -8.83
C ARG A 34 11.83 13.27 -9.53
N LEU A 35 10.84 12.41 -9.71
CA LEU A 35 10.95 11.24 -10.57
C LEU A 35 10.39 11.54 -11.97
N ILE A 36 11.21 11.40 -13.00
CA ILE A 36 10.86 11.63 -14.40
C ILE A 36 11.11 10.37 -15.24
N ARG A 37 10.40 10.22 -16.36
CA ARG A 37 10.55 9.09 -17.29
C ARG A 37 10.76 9.65 -18.69
N ASN A 38 11.68 9.07 -19.46
CA ASN A 38 11.85 9.45 -20.86
C ASN A 38 10.92 8.64 -21.78
N GLU A 39 10.91 8.98 -23.07
CA GLU A 39 10.15 8.28 -24.11
C GLU A 39 10.50 6.78 -24.21
N PHE A 40 11.75 6.43 -23.87
CA PHE A 40 12.24 5.04 -23.82
C PHE A 40 11.88 4.31 -22.54
N ARG A 41 10.93 4.84 -21.76
CA ARG A 41 10.46 4.26 -20.50
C ARG A 41 11.51 4.19 -19.38
N GLU A 42 12.67 4.81 -19.55
CA GLU A 42 13.74 4.84 -18.56
C GLU A 42 13.45 5.90 -17.49
N MET A 43 13.64 5.51 -16.24
CA MET A 43 13.38 6.35 -15.08
C MET A 43 14.63 7.14 -14.68
N TYR A 44 14.45 8.43 -14.41
CA TYR A 44 15.48 9.31 -13.87
C TYR A 44 14.99 9.99 -12.60
N MET A 45 15.91 10.28 -11.71
CA MET A 45 15.72 11.17 -10.59
C MET A 45 16.32 12.53 -10.94
N GLU A 46 15.48 13.54 -11.01
CA GLU A 46 15.87 14.93 -11.22
C GLU A 46 16.01 15.64 -9.87
N ILE A 47 17.07 16.43 -9.74
CA ILE A 47 17.40 17.24 -8.57
C ILE A 47 17.47 18.67 -9.06
N SER A 48 16.51 19.49 -8.67
CA SER A 48 16.45 20.91 -9.02
C SER A 48 16.70 21.77 -7.78
N SER A 49 17.43 22.86 -7.97
CA SER A 49 17.67 23.89 -6.95
C SER A 49 17.54 25.25 -7.61
N GLU A 50 17.07 26.26 -6.90
CA GLU A 50 16.83 27.61 -7.47
C GLU A 50 18.09 28.25 -8.08
N LYS A 51 19.27 27.85 -7.61
CA LYS A 51 20.55 28.46 -8.00
C LYS A 51 21.33 27.67 -9.06
N HIS A 52 20.93 26.44 -9.37
CA HIS A 52 21.73 25.53 -10.19
C HIS A 52 20.85 24.78 -11.19
N ALA A 53 21.41 24.50 -12.37
CA ALA A 53 20.76 23.68 -13.38
C ALA A 53 20.42 22.29 -12.80
N ALA A 54 19.26 21.75 -13.20
CA ALA A 54 18.78 20.48 -12.70
C ALA A 54 19.74 19.33 -13.07
N ILE A 55 20.07 18.50 -12.10
CA ILE A 55 20.92 17.32 -12.29
C ILE A 55 20.03 16.08 -12.36
N ARG A 56 20.28 15.20 -13.34
CA ARG A 56 19.48 14.00 -13.56
C ARG A 56 20.35 12.76 -13.42
N PHE A 57 19.88 11.80 -12.62
CA PHE A 57 20.51 10.49 -12.44
C PHE A 57 19.59 9.38 -12.93
N ALA A 58 20.09 8.48 -13.77
CA ALA A 58 19.34 7.31 -14.18
C ALA A 58 19.11 6.37 -12.98
N LEU A 59 17.90 5.85 -12.84
CA LEU A 59 17.55 4.89 -11.79
C LEU A 59 17.88 3.44 -12.19
N LYS A 60 19.06 3.23 -12.77
CA LYS A 60 19.59 1.90 -13.11
C LYS A 60 20.70 1.52 -12.12
N GLY A 61 20.65 0.30 -11.59
CA GLY A 61 21.65 -0.18 -10.62
C GLY A 61 21.73 0.63 -9.33
N VAL A 62 20.59 1.02 -8.76
CA VAL A 62 20.54 1.89 -7.57
C VAL A 62 20.35 1.09 -6.28
N ASN A 63 21.11 1.44 -5.23
CA ASN A 63 20.95 0.90 -3.87
C ASN A 63 20.41 1.97 -2.92
N VAL A 64 19.33 1.66 -2.20
CA VAL A 64 18.68 2.60 -1.26
C VAL A 64 18.91 2.16 0.17
N PHE A 65 19.45 3.06 0.99
CA PHE A 65 19.69 2.87 2.42
C PHE A 65 18.64 3.65 3.24
N LYS A 66 17.85 2.89 4.00
CA LYS A 66 16.64 3.38 4.68
C LYS A 66 16.71 3.44 6.21
N LYS A 67 17.90 3.25 6.79
CA LYS A 67 18.09 3.10 8.25
C LYS A 67 17.57 4.29 9.06
N PHE A 68 17.61 5.50 8.48
CA PHE A 68 17.28 6.75 9.17
C PHE A 68 16.04 7.47 8.59
N MET A 69 15.16 6.76 7.87
CA MET A 69 13.99 7.37 7.26
C MET A 69 13.04 8.02 8.27
N VAL A 70 12.96 7.48 9.48
CA VAL A 70 12.11 8.03 10.57
C VAL A 70 12.59 9.43 10.98
N GLU A 71 13.88 9.73 10.80
CA GLU A 71 14.48 11.05 11.05
C GLU A 71 14.46 11.95 9.80
N GLY A 72 13.79 11.54 8.72
CA GLY A 72 13.77 12.31 7.47
C GLY A 72 15.09 12.25 6.69
N LYS A 73 15.87 11.18 6.87
CA LYS A 73 17.17 10.97 6.21
C LYS A 73 17.19 9.69 5.38
N ALA A 74 17.83 9.71 4.22
CA ALA A 74 18.04 8.53 3.40
C ALA A 74 19.29 8.68 2.53
N SER A 75 19.84 7.55 2.06
CA SER A 75 20.93 7.57 1.09
C SER A 75 20.61 6.70 -0.11
N ILE A 76 20.94 7.19 -1.31
CA ILE A 76 20.70 6.51 -2.58
C ILE A 76 22.02 6.46 -3.35
N LYS A 77 22.54 5.25 -3.60
CA LYS A 77 23.80 5.04 -4.33
C LYS A 77 23.50 4.65 -5.77
N PHE A 78 23.94 5.48 -6.70
CA PHE A 78 23.88 5.28 -8.15
C PHE A 78 25.17 4.59 -8.61
N GLN A 79 25.12 3.29 -8.86
CA GLN A 79 26.31 2.51 -9.22
C GLN A 79 26.91 2.95 -10.57
N GLU A 80 26.07 3.15 -11.59
CA GLU A 80 26.51 3.54 -12.93
C GLU A 80 27.13 4.95 -12.96
N ALA A 81 26.64 5.87 -12.13
CA ALA A 81 27.13 7.24 -12.06
C ALA A 81 28.27 7.43 -11.02
N GLY A 82 28.62 6.38 -10.27
CA GLY A 82 29.58 6.47 -9.17
C GLY A 82 29.20 7.50 -8.10
N CYS A 83 27.90 7.77 -7.92
CA CYS A 83 27.42 8.89 -7.11
C CYS A 83 26.56 8.39 -5.94
N THR A 84 26.71 9.00 -4.77
CA THR A 84 25.83 8.79 -3.61
C THR A 84 25.09 10.07 -3.30
N LEU A 85 23.77 9.98 -3.28
CA LEU A 85 22.86 11.02 -2.85
C LEU A 85 22.53 10.80 -1.37
N PHE A 86 22.72 11.84 -0.56
CA PHE A 86 22.26 11.91 0.81
C PHE A 86 21.11 12.90 0.89
N ILE A 87 19.98 12.43 1.40
CA ILE A 87 18.78 13.20 1.66
C ILE A 87 18.73 13.47 3.16
N SER A 88 18.51 14.72 3.55
CA SER A 88 18.31 15.13 4.93
C SER A 88 17.22 16.21 5.03
N ASN A 89 16.66 16.38 6.23
CA ASN A 89 15.60 17.36 6.48
C ASN A 89 14.37 17.19 5.58
N ALA A 90 14.06 15.96 5.18
CA ALA A 90 12.87 15.63 4.43
C ALA A 90 11.72 15.29 5.39
N PRO A 91 10.47 15.74 5.12
CA PRO A 91 9.31 15.28 5.88
C PRO A 91 9.23 13.73 5.85
N PRO A 92 9.26 13.03 7.00
CA PRO A 92 9.39 11.56 7.02
C PRO A 92 8.27 10.84 6.25
N THR A 93 7.05 11.40 6.26
CA THR A 93 5.90 10.90 5.49
C THR A 93 6.15 10.93 3.99
N ASN A 94 6.63 12.07 3.47
CA ASN A 94 6.87 12.28 2.05
C ASN A 94 8.10 11.49 1.58
N LEU A 95 9.15 11.42 2.41
CA LEU A 95 10.33 10.61 2.12
C LEU A 95 9.99 9.12 1.97
N VAL A 96 9.14 8.58 2.85
CA VAL A 96 8.69 7.18 2.77
C VAL A 96 7.86 6.95 1.50
N GLY A 97 6.96 7.86 1.14
CA GLY A 97 6.19 7.79 -0.10
C GLY A 97 7.06 7.84 -1.35
N PHE A 98 8.03 8.75 -1.38
CA PHE A 98 8.97 8.95 -2.47
C PHE A 98 9.86 7.70 -2.70
N LEU A 99 10.45 7.14 -1.63
CA LEU A 99 11.29 5.95 -1.72
C LEU A 99 10.49 4.68 -2.09
N ARG A 100 9.24 4.55 -1.61
CA ARG A 100 8.35 3.46 -2.04
C ARG A 100 8.06 3.56 -3.53
N THR A 101 7.85 4.76 -4.06
CA THR A 101 7.63 5.00 -5.49
C THR A 101 8.84 4.57 -6.32
N ILE A 102 10.06 4.92 -5.88
CA ILE A 102 11.29 4.44 -6.51
C ILE A 102 11.35 2.91 -6.53
N PHE A 103 11.11 2.27 -5.37
CA PHE A 103 11.22 0.81 -5.25
C PHE A 103 10.22 0.06 -6.14
N VAL A 104 8.96 0.51 -6.17
CA VAL A 104 7.90 -0.09 -7.01
C VAL A 104 8.20 0.12 -8.49
N LYS A 105 8.59 1.34 -8.90
CA LYS A 105 8.90 1.63 -10.31
C LYS A 105 10.16 0.92 -10.80
N MET A 106 11.18 0.71 -9.96
CA MET A 106 12.39 -0.05 -10.30
C MET A 106 12.14 -1.56 -10.42
N THR A 107 11.22 -2.13 -9.63
CA THR A 107 10.91 -3.56 -9.67
C THR A 107 9.93 -3.93 -10.79
N GLY A 108 9.14 -2.99 -11.28
CA GLY A 108 8.27 -3.18 -12.45
C GLY A 108 9.00 -3.35 -13.78
N ASP A 109 10.24 -2.86 -13.90
CA ASP A 109 10.97 -2.75 -15.19
C ASP A 109 12.00 -3.86 -15.42
N LYS A 110 12.31 -4.69 -14.41
CA LYS A 110 13.39 -5.70 -14.48
C LYS A 110 13.09 -6.97 -15.30
N ASP A 111 11.92 -7.08 -15.92
CA ASP A 111 11.43 -8.37 -16.45
C ASP A 111 11.02 -8.38 -17.94
N GLN A 112 11.47 -7.41 -18.73
CA GLN A 112 11.51 -7.57 -20.19
C GLN A 112 12.90 -7.97 -20.72
N GLY A 113 13.83 -8.35 -19.83
CA GLY A 113 15.25 -8.51 -20.17
C GLY A 113 15.78 -9.94 -20.32
N ASN A 114 15.05 -10.99 -19.95
CA ASN A 114 15.59 -12.36 -20.02
C ASN A 114 14.56 -13.35 -20.55
N ASN A 115 14.51 -13.48 -21.87
CA ASN A 115 14.44 -14.75 -22.61
C ASN A 115 14.21 -14.49 -24.10
N THR A 116 15.22 -13.96 -24.80
CA THR A 116 15.51 -14.37 -26.20
C THR A 116 16.88 -13.84 -26.62
N THR A 117 17.61 -14.67 -27.36
CA THR A 117 18.88 -14.42 -28.06
C THR A 117 18.85 -13.09 -28.87
N PRO A 118 20.02 -12.45 -29.13
CA PRO A 118 20.14 -11.04 -29.42
C PRO A 118 19.82 -10.71 -30.89
N ALA A 119 18.63 -10.16 -31.14
CA ALA A 119 18.36 -9.52 -32.41
C ALA A 119 18.93 -8.09 -32.40
N LYS A 120 19.98 -7.90 -33.20
CA LYS A 120 20.55 -6.61 -33.57
C LYS A 120 19.44 -5.60 -33.94
N GLN A 121 19.10 -4.68 -33.04
CA GLN A 121 18.42 -3.43 -33.41
C GLN A 121 19.41 -2.27 -33.28
N THR A 122 20.24 -2.24 -34.32
CA THR A 122 20.85 -1.10 -35.01
C THR A 122 20.65 0.29 -34.41
N MET A 123 21.79 0.93 -34.10
CA MET A 123 22.05 2.38 -33.94
C MET A 123 21.32 3.30 -34.94
N ARG A 124 20.79 2.73 -36.02
CA ARG A 124 20.01 3.38 -37.08
C ARG A 124 18.68 3.98 -36.57
N SER A 125 18.04 3.42 -35.54
CA SER A 125 16.79 3.99 -34.99
C SER A 125 17.03 5.23 -34.11
N LYS A 126 18.22 5.36 -33.50
CA LYS A 126 18.62 6.53 -32.70
C LYS A 126 18.98 7.76 -33.55
N LEU A 127 19.33 7.58 -34.83
CA LEU A 127 19.74 8.66 -35.72
C LEU A 127 18.59 9.30 -36.52
N LEU A 128 17.44 8.62 -36.64
CA LEU A 128 16.31 9.06 -37.49
C LEU A 128 15.25 9.90 -36.74
N SER A 129 15.38 10.07 -35.41
CA SER A 129 14.46 10.88 -34.61
C SER A 129 14.91 12.33 -34.54
N GLY A 130 14.75 13.07 -35.65
CA GLY A 130 15.02 14.51 -35.75
C GLY A 130 13.96 15.41 -35.10
N LYS A 131 13.43 15.05 -33.92
CA LYS A 131 12.49 15.89 -33.16
C LYS A 131 13.00 16.15 -31.75
N ALA A 132 12.87 17.41 -31.32
CA ALA A 132 13.37 17.92 -30.05
C ALA A 132 12.77 17.16 -28.85
N GLN A 133 13.61 16.93 -27.83
CA GLN A 133 13.28 16.19 -26.62
C GLN A 133 12.12 16.84 -25.84
N ALA A 134 10.94 16.23 -25.91
CA ALA A 134 9.82 16.56 -25.02
C ALA A 134 9.85 15.59 -23.82
N PHE A 135 9.93 16.13 -22.61
CA PHE A 135 9.84 15.36 -21.37
C PHE A 135 8.42 15.49 -20.82
N GLU A 136 7.64 14.41 -20.82
CA GLU A 136 6.33 14.36 -20.16
C GLU A 136 6.45 13.95 -18.68
N GLU A 137 5.65 14.60 -17.84
CA GLU A 137 5.52 14.29 -16.41
C GLU A 137 4.91 12.90 -16.22
N ILE A 138 5.49 12.07 -15.33
CA ILE A 138 4.96 10.71 -15.14
C ILE A 138 3.65 10.75 -14.37
N SER A 139 2.64 10.08 -14.90
CA SER A 139 1.40 9.75 -14.20
C SER A 139 1.65 9.01 -12.86
N PRO A 140 0.76 9.20 -11.87
CA PRO A 140 0.82 8.52 -10.58
C PRO A 140 0.92 6.99 -10.75
N VAL A 141 1.66 6.33 -9.83
CA VAL A 141 1.79 4.86 -9.80
C VAL A 141 0.40 4.22 -9.83
N THR A 142 0.16 3.34 -10.80
CA THR A 142 -1.15 2.70 -10.97
C THR A 142 -1.23 1.44 -10.09
N VAL A 143 -2.46 1.04 -9.76
CA VAL A 143 -2.74 -0.19 -8.98
C VAL A 143 -2.21 -1.44 -9.69
N ALA A 144 -2.12 -1.42 -11.03
CA ALA A 144 -1.55 -2.49 -11.83
C ALA A 144 -0.04 -2.67 -11.58
N ASP A 145 0.71 -1.57 -11.43
CA ASP A 145 2.15 -1.60 -11.15
C ASP A 145 2.44 -2.21 -9.76
N ILE A 146 1.58 -1.93 -8.79
CA ILE A 146 1.68 -2.45 -7.41
C ILE A 146 1.41 -3.97 -7.37
N HIS A 147 0.47 -4.48 -8.18
CA HIS A 147 0.17 -5.92 -8.23
C HIS A 147 1.28 -6.73 -8.92
N ASN A 148 1.94 -6.18 -9.93
CA ASN A 148 3.05 -6.84 -10.62
C ASN A 148 4.31 -6.97 -9.74
N ALA A 149 4.58 -6.00 -8.86
CA ALA A 149 5.70 -6.06 -7.92
C ALA A 149 5.51 -7.14 -6.83
N LYS A 150 4.27 -7.43 -6.41
CA LYS A 150 3.96 -8.44 -5.39
C LYS A 150 4.09 -9.89 -5.88
N LYS A 151 3.97 -10.14 -7.18
CA LYS A 151 4.11 -11.50 -7.77
C LYS A 151 5.55 -11.97 -7.93
N LYS A 152 6.56 -11.09 -7.81
CA LYS A 152 7.97 -11.38 -8.18
C LYS A 152 8.92 -11.55 -6.99
N ILE A 153 8.39 -11.75 -5.78
CA ILE A 153 9.20 -12.06 -4.59
C ILE A 153 9.35 -13.60 -4.53
N PRO A 154 10.54 -14.19 -4.75
CA PRO A 154 10.71 -15.63 -4.58
C PRO A 154 10.59 -16.01 -3.10
N LYS A 155 9.65 -16.91 -2.79
CA LYS A 155 9.64 -17.71 -1.56
C LYS A 155 10.62 -18.87 -1.75
N SER A 156 11.91 -18.61 -1.58
CA SER A 156 12.90 -19.68 -1.44
C SER A 156 14.10 -19.21 -0.64
N THR A 157 14.21 -19.68 0.59
CA THR A 157 15.49 -19.80 1.28
C THR A 157 15.55 -21.23 1.80
N LEU A 158 16.36 -22.04 1.12
CA LEU A 158 16.98 -23.23 1.69
C LEU A 158 18.09 -22.77 2.63
N THR A 159 18.32 -23.59 3.68
CA THR A 159 19.41 -23.61 4.67
C THR A 159 19.28 -22.80 5.99
N THR A 160 18.82 -23.54 7.02
CA THR A 160 19.34 -23.62 8.42
C THR A 160 19.12 -22.43 9.40
N PRO A 161 19.30 -22.63 10.74
CA PRO A 161 18.26 -23.03 11.69
C PRO A 161 17.91 -21.94 12.72
N SER A 162 16.74 -22.05 13.35
CA SER A 162 16.30 -21.21 14.46
C SER A 162 17.31 -21.12 15.62
N PRO A 163 17.36 -19.98 16.32
CA PRO A 163 17.63 -19.96 17.76
C PRO A 163 16.50 -19.28 18.58
N PRO A 164 16.46 -19.51 19.90
CA PRO A 164 15.25 -19.83 20.64
C PRO A 164 14.53 -18.61 21.26
N ALA A 165 13.29 -18.88 21.67
CA ALA A 165 12.45 -18.01 22.46
C ALA A 165 13.16 -17.41 23.69
N LYS A 166 13.08 -16.09 23.86
CA LYS A 166 13.15 -15.45 25.18
C LYS A 166 11.91 -14.59 25.42
N LYS A 167 11.21 -14.96 26.49
CA LYS A 167 10.10 -14.26 27.12
C LYS A 167 10.50 -12.84 27.55
N ARG A 168 9.59 -11.91 27.24
CA ARG A 168 9.19 -10.65 27.91
C ARG A 168 10.12 -10.05 28.97
N LYS A 169 10.28 -8.73 28.88
CA LYS A 169 10.17 -7.85 30.05
C LYS A 169 9.18 -6.71 29.75
N ASN A 170 8.20 -6.62 30.64
CA ASN A 170 7.20 -5.56 30.76
C ASN A 170 7.90 -4.31 31.27
N ASP A 171 7.70 -3.16 30.63
CA ASP A 171 7.86 -1.87 31.30
C ASP A 171 6.78 -0.92 30.80
N ASP A 172 6.22 -0.21 31.75
CA ASP A 172 4.94 0.47 31.73
C ASP A 172 5.12 1.94 31.34
N SER A 173 4.05 2.55 30.85
CA SER A 173 3.84 4.00 30.69
C SER A 173 4.72 4.79 29.69
N VAL A 174 4.15 5.19 28.55
CA VAL A 174 3.99 6.61 28.11
C VAL A 174 2.95 6.65 26.95
N LYS A 175 1.95 7.51 27.14
CA LYS A 175 0.85 7.93 26.23
C LYS A 175 1.07 7.65 24.73
N GLY A 176 0.35 6.68 24.19
CA GLY A 176 0.15 6.53 22.75
C GLY A 176 -0.73 7.68 22.20
N PRO A 177 -0.45 8.21 21.00
CA PRO A 177 -1.30 9.24 20.41
C PRO A 177 -2.69 8.66 20.11
N ALA A 178 -3.72 9.46 20.38
CA ALA A 178 -5.12 9.11 20.16
C ALA A 178 -5.36 8.55 18.75
N PRO A 179 -6.30 7.60 18.58
CA PRO A 179 -6.66 7.08 17.25
C PRO A 179 -7.16 8.25 16.40
N LYS A 180 -6.33 8.69 15.46
CA LYS A 180 -6.74 9.66 14.44
C LYS A 180 -7.82 8.99 13.60
N LYS A 181 -9.01 9.60 13.60
CA LYS A 181 -10.18 9.17 12.81
C LYS A 181 -9.74 8.89 11.37
N LEU A 182 -9.78 7.62 10.96
CA LEU A 182 -9.41 7.14 9.62
C LEU A 182 -10.45 7.48 8.54
N TYR A 183 -11.34 8.43 8.81
CA TYR A 183 -12.27 8.96 7.83
C TYR A 183 -11.72 10.27 7.27
N SER A 184 -10.82 10.17 6.29
CA SER A 184 -10.77 11.22 5.27
C SER A 184 -11.75 10.80 4.17
N PRO A 185 -12.76 11.64 3.82
CA PRO A 185 -13.61 11.34 2.68
C PRO A 185 -12.73 11.25 1.44
N SER A 186 -12.74 10.08 0.80
CA SER A 186 -11.98 9.84 -0.42
C SER A 186 -12.47 10.79 -1.53
N PRO A 187 -11.60 11.31 -2.42
CA PRO A 187 -11.95 12.24 -3.51
C PRO A 187 -12.86 11.66 -4.60
N LEU A 188 -13.39 10.46 -4.39
CA LEU A 188 -14.36 9.80 -5.28
C LEU A 188 -15.80 10.24 -5.00
N THR A 189 -16.01 11.26 -4.15
CA THR A 189 -17.31 11.94 -3.99
C THR A 189 -17.67 12.85 -5.16
N ASN A 190 -16.95 12.76 -6.30
CA ASN A 190 -17.45 13.24 -7.58
C ASN A 190 -18.64 12.37 -8.01
N THR A 191 -19.83 12.77 -7.53
CA THR A 191 -21.15 12.76 -8.17
C THR A 191 -21.40 11.74 -9.29
N CYS A 192 -21.05 10.46 -9.09
CA CYS A 192 -21.68 9.38 -9.84
C CYS A 192 -22.92 8.96 -9.06
N SER A 193 -24.10 9.20 -9.63
CA SER A 193 -25.40 8.83 -9.05
C SER A 193 -25.50 7.31 -8.96
N LEU A 194 -25.98 6.80 -7.83
CA LEU A 194 -26.33 5.39 -7.70
C LEU A 194 -27.47 5.06 -8.65
N ASN A 195 -27.43 3.89 -9.27
CA ASN A 195 -28.59 3.40 -10.01
C ASN A 195 -29.73 3.03 -9.03
N PRO A 196 -30.98 2.87 -9.51
CA PRO A 196 -32.12 2.59 -8.62
C PRO A 196 -31.96 1.33 -7.75
N GLU A 197 -31.30 0.29 -8.27
CA GLU A 197 -31.07 -0.97 -7.53
C GLU A 197 -30.05 -0.78 -6.41
N GLN A 198 -28.93 -0.11 -6.71
CA GLN A 198 -27.88 0.24 -5.75
C GLN A 198 -28.43 1.16 -4.65
N GLN A 199 -29.28 2.11 -5.02
CA GLN A 199 -29.97 2.99 -4.08
C GLN A 199 -30.87 2.20 -3.13
N ARG A 200 -31.64 1.23 -3.65
CA ARG A 200 -32.49 0.36 -2.82
C ARG A 200 -31.67 -0.48 -1.83
N VAL A 201 -30.51 -0.97 -2.24
CA VAL A 201 -29.59 -1.70 -1.34
C VAL A 201 -29.05 -0.76 -0.26
N LEU A 202 -28.63 0.45 -0.62
CA LEU A 202 -28.15 1.45 0.34
C LEU A 202 -29.23 1.81 1.37
N GLU A 203 -30.46 2.08 0.93
CA GLU A 203 -31.59 2.39 1.81
C GLU A 203 -31.91 1.24 2.75
N ALA A 204 -31.88 0.00 2.26
CA ALA A 204 -32.08 -1.16 3.11
C ALA A 204 -30.96 -1.31 4.16
N CYS A 205 -29.70 -1.00 3.80
CA CYS A 205 -28.57 -1.01 4.74
C CYS A 205 -28.76 0.04 5.85
N LEU A 206 -29.14 1.26 5.46
CA LEU A 206 -29.42 2.37 6.39
C LEU A 206 -30.65 2.10 7.27
N GLY A 207 -31.63 1.36 6.74
CA GLY A 207 -32.78 0.85 7.49
C GLY A 207 -32.43 -0.27 8.48
N GLY A 208 -31.16 -0.68 8.58
CA GLY A 208 -30.70 -1.67 9.56
C GLY A 208 -31.13 -3.11 9.25
N LYS A 209 -31.37 -3.44 7.99
CA LYS A 209 -31.68 -4.81 7.55
C LYS A 209 -30.39 -5.63 7.36
N ASN A 210 -30.48 -6.94 7.58
CA ASN A 210 -29.45 -7.87 7.12
C ASN A 210 -29.63 -8.08 5.62
N ILE A 211 -28.58 -7.88 4.84
CA ILE A 211 -28.66 -7.86 3.39
C ILE A 211 -27.58 -8.75 2.82
N PHE A 212 -27.97 -9.55 1.85
CA PHE A 212 -27.06 -10.19 0.91
C PHE A 212 -27.35 -9.61 -0.47
N PHE A 213 -26.36 -9.02 -1.12
CA PHE A 213 -26.48 -8.56 -2.50
C PHE A 213 -25.35 -9.12 -3.35
N THR A 214 -25.70 -9.45 -4.59
CA THR A 214 -24.78 -10.08 -5.54
C THR A 214 -24.95 -9.46 -6.93
N GLY A 215 -24.07 -9.86 -7.84
CA GLY A 215 -24.11 -9.42 -9.23
C GLY A 215 -22.86 -9.88 -9.96
N SER A 216 -22.93 -9.90 -11.28
CA SER A 216 -21.81 -10.27 -12.15
C SER A 216 -20.57 -9.40 -11.93
N ALA A 217 -19.42 -9.83 -12.47
CA ALA A 217 -18.24 -8.98 -12.50
C ALA A 217 -18.53 -7.66 -13.21
N GLY A 218 -18.03 -6.53 -12.68
CA GLY A 218 -18.22 -5.22 -13.29
C GLY A 218 -19.53 -4.48 -12.95
N THR A 219 -20.44 -5.04 -12.15
CA THR A 219 -21.71 -4.37 -11.78
C THR A 219 -21.58 -3.29 -10.69
N GLY A 220 -20.36 -2.98 -10.26
CA GLY A 220 -20.12 -1.91 -9.28
C GLY A 220 -20.34 -2.31 -7.80
N LYS A 221 -20.34 -3.59 -7.44
CA LYS A 221 -20.47 -4.06 -6.03
C LYS A 221 -19.50 -3.35 -5.08
N SER A 222 -18.21 -3.34 -5.41
CA SER A 222 -17.20 -2.68 -4.57
C SER A 222 -17.38 -1.15 -4.51
N PHE A 223 -17.98 -0.53 -5.54
CA PHE A 223 -18.32 0.89 -5.52
C PHE A 223 -19.49 1.16 -4.57
N LEU A 224 -20.55 0.33 -4.63
CA LEU A 224 -21.66 0.39 -3.70
C LEU A 224 -21.22 0.14 -2.25
N LEU A 225 -20.38 -0.87 -2.01
CA LEU A 225 -19.82 -1.15 -0.68
C LEU A 225 -19.10 0.06 -0.09
N LYS A 226 -18.28 0.77 -0.87
CA LYS A 226 -17.60 2.00 -0.40
C LYS A 226 -18.59 3.10 -0.01
N ARG A 227 -19.71 3.23 -0.74
CA ARG A 227 -20.78 4.18 -0.41
C ARG A 227 -21.53 3.78 0.84
N ILE A 228 -21.82 2.48 1.03
CA ILE A 228 -22.44 1.96 2.25
C ILE A 228 -21.53 2.19 3.45
N VAL A 229 -20.25 1.82 3.37
CA VAL A 229 -19.25 2.06 4.42
C VAL A 229 -19.24 3.54 4.79
N ALA A 230 -19.18 4.44 3.80
CA ALA A 230 -19.16 5.88 4.03
C ALA A 230 -20.45 6.47 4.62
N ALA A 231 -21.61 5.81 4.40
CA ALA A 231 -22.90 6.25 4.91
C ALA A 231 -23.19 5.72 6.32
N LEU A 232 -22.54 4.63 6.75
CA LEU A 232 -22.73 4.04 8.07
C LEU A 232 -21.81 4.67 9.13
N PRO A 233 -22.21 4.64 10.42
CA PRO A 233 -21.40 5.24 11.49
C PRO A 233 -20.05 4.51 11.64
N PRO A 234 -18.91 5.22 11.56
CA PRO A 234 -17.60 4.59 11.43
C PRO A 234 -17.13 3.87 12.69
N ASP A 235 -17.56 4.30 13.88
CA ASP A 235 -17.11 3.75 15.16
C ASP A 235 -17.68 2.36 15.48
N VAL A 236 -18.75 1.97 14.79
CA VAL A 236 -19.48 0.71 14.99
C VAL A 236 -19.59 -0.14 13.71
N THR A 237 -18.99 0.32 12.62
CA THR A 237 -19.00 -0.38 11.32
C THR A 237 -17.66 -1.04 11.07
N ILE A 238 -17.66 -2.34 10.84
CA ILE A 238 -16.46 -3.12 10.56
C ILE A 238 -16.56 -3.69 9.14
N ALA A 239 -15.69 -3.21 8.26
CA ALA A 239 -15.50 -3.77 6.94
C ALA A 239 -14.57 -4.98 6.99
N THR A 240 -15.01 -6.09 6.40
CA THR A 240 -14.24 -7.32 6.29
C THR A 240 -14.28 -7.90 4.89
N ALA A 241 -13.34 -8.80 4.59
CA ALA A 241 -13.38 -9.62 3.39
C ALA A 241 -12.75 -11.00 3.63
N SER A 242 -12.97 -11.93 2.71
CA SER A 242 -12.37 -13.28 2.78
C SER A 242 -10.84 -13.27 2.64
N THR A 243 -10.28 -12.38 1.81
CA THR A 243 -8.83 -12.26 1.55
C THR A 243 -8.24 -10.93 1.98
N GLY A 244 -6.94 -10.91 2.26
CA GLY A 244 -6.24 -9.67 2.67
C GLY A 244 -6.25 -8.59 1.58
N VAL A 245 -6.23 -8.98 0.30
CA VAL A 245 -6.27 -8.03 -0.81
C VAL A 245 -7.65 -7.38 -0.92
N ALA A 246 -8.72 -8.17 -0.85
CA ALA A 246 -10.09 -7.66 -0.86
C ALA A 246 -10.35 -6.77 0.37
N ALA A 247 -9.87 -7.17 1.55
CA ALA A 247 -9.98 -6.39 2.77
C ALA A 247 -9.35 -5.00 2.62
N CYS A 248 -8.18 -4.90 1.98
CA CYS A 248 -7.55 -3.60 1.69
C CYS A 248 -8.40 -2.72 0.76
N HIS A 249 -9.13 -3.31 -0.21
CA HIS A 249 -9.96 -2.55 -1.14
C HIS A 249 -11.20 -1.92 -0.50
N VAL A 250 -11.75 -2.56 0.54
CA VAL A 250 -12.86 -2.04 1.35
C VAL A 250 -12.39 -1.26 2.58
N GLY A 251 -11.08 -1.07 2.77
CA GLY A 251 -10.52 -0.34 3.91
C GLY A 251 -10.66 -1.07 5.24
N GLY A 252 -10.73 -2.39 5.21
CA GLY A 252 -11.06 -3.25 6.34
C GLY A 252 -9.97 -4.26 6.71
N THR A 253 -10.39 -5.35 7.35
CA THR A 253 -9.54 -6.48 7.77
C THR A 253 -10.07 -7.79 7.19
N THR A 254 -9.31 -8.87 7.23
CA THR A 254 -9.88 -10.18 6.87
C THR A 254 -10.92 -10.62 7.90
N LEU A 255 -11.93 -11.39 7.46
CA LEU A 255 -12.95 -11.95 8.35
C LEU A 255 -12.31 -12.81 9.45
N HIS A 256 -11.26 -13.59 9.11
CA HIS A 256 -10.47 -14.36 10.06
C HIS A 256 -9.81 -13.50 11.15
N ALA A 257 -9.21 -12.37 10.77
CA ALA A 257 -8.58 -11.46 11.72
C ALA A 257 -9.59 -10.68 12.56
N PHE A 258 -10.79 -10.44 12.03
CA PHE A 258 -11.91 -9.91 12.81
C PHE A 258 -12.45 -10.94 13.81
N ALA A 259 -12.65 -12.19 13.39
CA ALA A 259 -13.19 -13.24 14.22
C ALA A 259 -12.21 -13.65 15.33
N GLY A 260 -10.90 -13.68 15.07
CA GLY A 260 -9.90 -14.07 16.06
C GLY A 260 -9.93 -15.55 16.45
N ILE A 261 -10.75 -16.36 15.78
CA ILE A 261 -10.93 -17.80 16.04
C ILE A 261 -9.92 -18.68 15.31
N GLY A 262 -9.00 -18.11 14.53
CA GLY A 262 -8.04 -18.86 13.71
C GLY A 262 -8.69 -19.40 12.44
N ASP A 263 -8.37 -20.64 12.09
CA ASP A 263 -8.96 -21.40 10.97
C ASP A 263 -10.36 -21.95 11.27
N GLY A 264 -10.90 -21.71 12.48
CA GLY A 264 -12.20 -22.25 12.89
C GLY A 264 -12.17 -23.75 13.23
N SER A 265 -10.98 -24.35 13.36
CA SER A 265 -10.84 -25.73 13.82
C SER A 265 -11.09 -25.82 15.33
N GLY A 266 -11.95 -26.77 15.74
CA GLY A 266 -12.33 -26.98 17.14
C GLY A 266 -13.82 -26.76 17.42
N THR A 267 -14.18 -26.98 18.69
CA THR A 267 -15.56 -26.80 19.20
C THR A 267 -15.88 -25.31 19.37
N LEU A 268 -17.18 -24.98 19.37
CA LEU A 268 -17.63 -23.60 19.47
C LEU A 268 -17.11 -22.93 20.75
N GLU A 269 -17.10 -23.65 21.87
CA GLU A 269 -16.66 -23.17 23.19
C GLU A 269 -15.19 -22.72 23.14
N HIS A 270 -14.33 -23.54 22.53
CA HIS A 270 -12.91 -23.21 22.39
C HIS A 270 -12.67 -22.01 21.48
N LEU A 271 -13.45 -21.85 20.41
CA LEU A 271 -13.35 -20.71 19.51
C LEU A 271 -13.82 -19.41 20.21
N CYS A 272 -14.92 -19.48 20.95
CA CYS A 272 -15.40 -18.38 21.79
C CYS A 272 -14.36 -17.94 22.81
N GLU A 273 -13.82 -18.89 23.58
CA GLU A 273 -12.78 -18.60 24.56
C GLU A 273 -11.56 -17.94 23.92
N ARG A 274 -11.13 -18.43 22.77
CA ARG A 274 -9.99 -17.89 22.03
C ARG A 274 -10.25 -16.45 21.59
N ALA A 275 -11.42 -16.16 21.03
CA ALA A 275 -11.80 -14.81 20.63
C ALA A 275 -11.88 -13.86 21.84
N MET A 276 -12.45 -14.31 22.96
CA MET A 276 -12.60 -13.52 24.19
C MET A 276 -11.28 -13.28 24.92
N LYS A 277 -10.33 -14.23 24.85
CA LYS A 277 -8.96 -14.09 25.39
C LYS A 277 -8.16 -13.00 24.67
N LEU A 278 -8.57 -12.58 23.48
CA LEU A 278 -7.93 -11.51 22.70
C LEU A 278 -8.65 -10.18 22.95
N PRO A 279 -8.08 -9.23 23.74
CA PRO A 279 -8.80 -8.03 24.17
C PRO A 279 -9.27 -7.15 23.01
N LEU A 280 -8.45 -7.05 21.95
CA LEU A 280 -8.78 -6.28 20.74
C LEU A 280 -9.92 -6.91 19.94
N VAL A 281 -10.00 -8.24 19.88
CA VAL A 281 -11.08 -8.96 19.19
C VAL A 281 -12.37 -8.82 19.98
N ALA A 282 -12.32 -9.10 21.28
CA ALA A 282 -13.47 -8.94 22.18
C ALA A 282 -14.02 -7.51 22.17
N GLN A 283 -13.15 -6.48 22.12
CA GLN A 283 -13.58 -5.09 22.00
C GLN A 283 -14.23 -4.80 20.65
N LYS A 284 -13.69 -5.32 19.55
CA LYS A 284 -14.29 -5.17 18.21
C LYS A 284 -15.67 -5.82 18.17
N TRP A 285 -15.82 -7.03 18.70
CA TRP A 285 -17.10 -7.74 18.73
C TRP A 285 -18.16 -6.98 19.52
N ARG A 286 -17.79 -6.43 20.69
CA ARG A 286 -18.69 -5.61 21.53
C ARG A 286 -19.09 -4.27 20.89
N LYS A 287 -18.20 -3.66 20.10
CA LYS A 287 -18.46 -2.38 19.43
C LYS A 287 -19.17 -2.51 18.09
N CYS A 288 -18.98 -3.65 17.41
CA CYS A 288 -19.53 -3.89 16.08
C CYS A 288 -21.06 -3.90 16.12
N LYS A 289 -21.68 -3.02 15.32
CA LYS A 289 -23.12 -3.03 15.01
C LYS A 289 -23.38 -3.33 13.55
N HIS A 290 -22.45 -2.99 12.66
CA HIS A 290 -22.54 -3.28 11.23
C HIS A 290 -21.32 -4.09 10.81
N LEU A 291 -21.55 -5.33 10.37
CA LEU A 291 -20.50 -6.19 9.84
C LEU A 291 -20.67 -6.30 8.33
N ILE A 292 -19.67 -5.82 7.59
CA ILE A 292 -19.65 -5.89 6.12
C ILE A 292 -18.69 -7.01 5.71
N ILE A 293 -19.09 -7.90 4.79
CA ILE A 293 -18.26 -9.04 4.35
C ILE A 293 -18.20 -9.07 2.82
N ASP A 294 -17.11 -8.56 2.25
CA ASP A 294 -16.84 -8.65 0.81
C ASP A 294 -16.25 -10.03 0.44
N GLU A 295 -16.46 -10.46 -0.80
CA GLU A 295 -16.01 -11.75 -1.34
C GLU A 295 -16.43 -12.96 -0.48
N ILE A 296 -17.70 -12.97 -0.05
CA ILE A 296 -18.28 -14.04 0.77
C ILE A 296 -18.22 -15.42 0.11
N SER A 297 -18.18 -15.47 -1.21
CA SER A 297 -18.10 -16.71 -2.00
C SER A 297 -16.89 -17.57 -1.66
N MET A 298 -15.84 -16.97 -1.08
CA MET A 298 -14.63 -17.69 -0.65
C MET A 298 -14.66 -18.07 0.84
N VAL A 299 -15.75 -17.82 1.56
CA VAL A 299 -15.91 -18.15 2.97
C VAL A 299 -16.64 -19.49 3.10
N ASP A 300 -16.04 -20.43 3.83
CA ASP A 300 -16.67 -21.70 4.14
C ASP A 300 -17.91 -21.52 5.03
N GLY A 301 -18.96 -22.29 4.75
CA GLY A 301 -20.24 -22.19 5.48
C GLY A 301 -20.10 -22.55 6.97
N GLY A 302 -19.29 -23.56 7.29
CA GLY A 302 -19.03 -23.94 8.68
C GLY A 302 -18.22 -22.88 9.43
N PHE A 303 -17.24 -22.27 8.78
CA PHE A 303 -16.52 -21.12 9.35
C PHE A 303 -17.45 -19.92 9.58
N PHE A 304 -18.32 -19.62 8.62
CA PHE A 304 -19.33 -18.57 8.76
C PHE A 304 -20.21 -18.83 9.98
N GLU A 305 -20.87 -19.98 10.05
CA GLU A 305 -21.76 -20.35 11.15
C GLU A 305 -21.07 -20.25 12.52
N LYS A 306 -19.85 -20.80 12.65
CA LYS A 306 -19.07 -20.71 13.89
C LYS A 306 -18.75 -19.28 14.28
N THR A 307 -18.45 -18.40 13.33
CA THR A 307 -18.17 -16.98 13.60
C THR A 307 -19.38 -16.28 14.19
N PHE A 308 -20.58 -16.52 13.65
CA PHE A 308 -21.83 -15.92 14.14
C PHE A 308 -22.32 -16.58 15.43
N ALA A 309 -22.20 -17.90 15.56
CA ALA A 309 -22.53 -18.63 16.77
C ALA A 309 -21.64 -18.19 17.95
N ALA A 310 -20.35 -17.94 17.69
CA ALA A 310 -19.42 -17.54 18.74
C ALA A 310 -19.73 -16.16 19.34
N ASN A 311 -20.40 -15.29 18.58
CA ASN A 311 -20.89 -14.01 19.07
C ASN A 311 -22.11 -14.13 20.00
N GLY A 312 -22.61 -15.34 20.26
CA GLY A 312 -23.55 -15.62 21.34
C GLY A 312 -24.97 -15.12 21.11
N ASN A 313 -25.53 -15.36 19.91
CA ASN A 313 -26.93 -15.04 19.53
C ASN A 313 -27.34 -13.57 19.72
N ASN A 314 -26.37 -12.68 19.94
CA ASN A 314 -26.60 -11.26 20.14
C ASN A 314 -27.04 -10.66 18.80
N SER A 315 -28.35 -10.50 18.63
CA SER A 315 -29.03 -10.08 17.39
C SER A 315 -28.74 -8.64 16.96
N SER A 316 -27.70 -8.02 17.53
CA SER A 316 -27.33 -6.62 17.34
C SER A 316 -26.47 -6.39 16.10
N TRP A 317 -25.77 -7.41 15.59
CA TRP A 317 -25.04 -7.26 14.33
C TRP A 317 -26.02 -7.19 13.16
N LYS A 318 -25.91 -6.11 12.40
CA LYS A 318 -26.50 -6.00 11.07
C LYS A 318 -25.45 -6.40 10.06
N THR A 319 -25.68 -7.54 9.41
CA THR A 319 -24.72 -8.13 8.47
C THR A 319 -25.07 -7.69 7.06
N ILE A 320 -24.07 -7.17 6.35
CA ILE A 320 -24.15 -6.74 4.96
C ILE A 320 -23.13 -7.57 4.19
N VAL A 321 -23.62 -8.41 3.32
CA VAL A 321 -22.85 -9.39 2.54
C VAL A 321 -22.95 -9.05 1.06
#